data_AF-A0AAV3RPH3-F1
#
_entry.id   AF-A0AAV3RPH3-F1
#
_cell.length_a   1.000
_cell.length_b   1.000
_cell.length_c   1.000
_cell.angle_alpha   90.00
_cell.angle_beta   90.00
_cell.angle_gamma   90.00
#
_symmetry.space_group_name_H-M   'P 1'
#
loop_
_entity.id
_entity.type
_entity.pdbx_description
1 polymer ?
#
loop_
_entity_poly.entity_id
_entity_poly.type
_entity_poly.pdbx_seq_one_letter_code
_entity_poly.pdbx_strand_id
1 'polypeptide(L)'
;MYNCGLKINDEAEGCLILVLILFFTLFGNFSKSNRYLLFYKILELGIVSHSVIIGLSLGVSQSPCTIRPLIAALSFHQLFEGLALGGCILQAQLTSLHSLLMACFFAITTPLGIAVGSGISNFYNPYSPRALAIEGILDSISAGILVYMALVDLIAADFLSKRMSGNVRLQIVSYIALFFGALLMSILALWS
;
A
#
# COMPACT_ATOMS: atom_id res chain seq x y z
N MET A 1 -11.11 -40.31 -9.58
CA MET A 1 -12.14 -39.57 -8.81
C MET A 1 -11.58 -39.26 -7.43
N TYR A 2 -10.95 -38.10 -7.27
CA TYR A 2 -10.67 -37.54 -5.93
C TYR A 2 -11.54 -36.30 -5.80
N ASN A 3 -12.79 -36.54 -5.41
CA ASN A 3 -13.69 -35.48 -4.95
C ASN A 3 -13.19 -35.06 -3.57
N CYS A 4 -12.34 -34.04 -3.52
CA CYS A 4 -12.09 -33.31 -2.29
C CYS A 4 -12.90 -32.03 -2.39
N GLY A 5 -14.08 -32.04 -1.74
CA GLY A 5 -14.94 -30.89 -1.62
C GLY A 5 -14.14 -29.69 -1.16
N LEU A 6 -13.93 -28.77 -2.08
CA LEU A 6 -13.49 -27.41 -1.83
C LEU A 6 -14.51 -26.76 -0.92
N LYS A 7 -14.27 -26.82 0.38
CA LYS A 7 -14.85 -25.84 1.30
C LYS A 7 -14.15 -24.53 0.94
N ILE A 8 -14.80 -23.79 0.05
CA ILE A 8 -14.37 -22.47 -0.38
C ILE A 8 -14.39 -21.63 0.89
N ASN A 9 -13.22 -21.18 1.35
CA ASN A 9 -13.14 -20.12 2.35
C ASN A 9 -13.52 -18.79 1.66
N ASP A 10 -14.77 -18.68 1.24
CA ASP A 10 -15.39 -17.48 0.64
C ASP A 10 -15.38 -16.30 1.63
N GLU A 11 -15.21 -16.55 2.94
CA GLU A 11 -15.33 -15.50 3.96
C GLU A 11 -14.11 -14.58 4.07
N ALA A 12 -12.90 -15.08 3.80
CA ALA A 12 -11.68 -14.27 3.83
C ALA A 12 -11.53 -13.41 2.56
N GLU A 13 -11.82 -14.04 1.42
CA GLU A 13 -12.00 -13.40 0.12
C GLU A 13 -13.10 -12.32 0.20
N GLY A 14 -14.23 -12.68 0.83
CA GLY A 14 -15.34 -11.80 1.12
C GLY A 14 -14.95 -10.62 1.99
N CYS A 15 -14.15 -10.80 3.05
CA CYS A 15 -13.69 -9.71 3.91
C CYS A 15 -12.76 -8.73 3.17
N LEU A 16 -11.80 -9.22 2.40
CA LEU A 16 -10.91 -8.39 1.57
C LEU A 16 -11.70 -7.55 0.56
N ILE A 17 -12.61 -8.21 -0.15
CA ILE A 17 -13.49 -7.59 -1.13
C ILE A 17 -14.46 -6.61 -0.44
N LEU A 18 -15.00 -6.95 0.73
CA LEU A 18 -15.92 -6.08 1.49
C LEU A 18 -15.21 -4.84 2.02
N VAL A 19 -13.96 -4.93 2.50
CA VAL A 19 -13.15 -3.78 2.94
C VAL A 19 -12.83 -2.86 1.75
N LEU A 20 -12.44 -3.44 0.61
CA LEU A 20 -12.21 -2.69 -0.62
C LEU A 20 -13.51 -2.05 -1.17
N ILE A 21 -14.65 -2.73 -1.10
CA ILE A 21 -15.98 -2.23 -1.51
C ILE A 21 -16.50 -1.15 -0.57
N LEU A 22 -16.32 -1.28 0.75
CA LEU A 22 -16.68 -0.25 1.73
C LEU A 22 -15.87 1.03 1.48
N PHE A 23 -14.59 0.89 1.16
CA PHE A 23 -13.75 2.02 0.78
C PHE A 23 -14.20 2.66 -0.54
N PHE A 24 -14.47 1.86 -1.57
CA PHE A 24 -15.02 2.32 -2.85
C PHE A 24 -16.40 2.99 -2.70
N THR A 25 -17.21 2.56 -1.74
CA THR A 25 -18.55 3.11 -1.49
C THR A 25 -18.48 4.40 -0.68
N LEU A 26 -17.55 4.50 0.28
CA LEU A 26 -17.29 5.73 1.04
C LEU A 26 -16.68 6.85 0.17
N PHE A 27 -15.86 6.51 -0.82
CA PHE A 27 -15.27 7.48 -1.77
C PHE A 27 -15.99 7.59 -3.13
N GLY A 28 -16.94 6.70 -3.41
CA GLY A 28 -17.64 6.59 -4.70
C GLY A 28 -18.58 7.74 -5.01
N ASN A 29 -18.96 8.52 -4.00
CA ASN A 29 -19.75 9.73 -4.20
C ASN A 29 -18.84 10.95 -4.23
N PHE A 30 -18.25 11.30 -5.37
CA PHE A 30 -18.03 12.72 -5.70
C PHE A 30 -17.76 12.99 -7.19
N SER A 31 -18.54 13.94 -7.71
CA SER A 31 -18.55 14.46 -9.08
C SER A 31 -17.79 15.79 -9.15
N LYS A 32 -16.63 15.80 -9.82
CA LYS A 32 -16.28 16.67 -10.96
C LYS A 32 -14.85 16.36 -11.44
N SER A 33 -14.72 16.13 -12.74
CA SER A 33 -13.49 15.72 -13.43
C SER A 33 -12.41 16.81 -13.38
N ASN A 34 -11.30 16.52 -12.71
CA ASN A 34 -10.01 17.19 -12.87
C ASN A 34 -8.96 16.07 -12.95
N ARG A 35 -7.92 16.14 -13.80
CA ARG A 35 -7.01 14.99 -14.00
C ARG A 35 -6.27 14.58 -12.72
N TYR A 36 -5.86 15.56 -11.92
CA TYR A 36 -5.27 15.35 -10.60
C TYR A 36 -6.22 14.51 -9.73
N LEU A 37 -7.53 14.87 -9.70
CA LEU A 37 -8.71 14.04 -9.35
C LEU A 37 -8.50 12.53 -9.22
N LEU A 38 -8.09 12.02 -10.37
CA LEU A 38 -8.06 10.62 -10.71
C LEU A 38 -6.75 9.99 -10.25
N PHE A 39 -5.64 10.70 -10.40
CA PHE A 39 -4.31 10.23 -10.02
C PHE A 39 -4.22 9.95 -8.53
N TYR A 40 -4.65 10.88 -7.67
CA TYR A 40 -4.59 10.63 -6.23
C TYR A 40 -5.60 9.59 -5.76
N LYS A 41 -6.74 9.40 -6.45
CA LYS A 41 -7.66 8.30 -6.16
C LYS A 41 -7.03 6.94 -6.49
N ILE A 42 -6.30 6.86 -7.60
CA ILE A 42 -5.56 5.65 -7.99
C ILE A 42 -4.42 5.37 -7.00
N LEU A 43 -3.69 6.42 -6.59
CA LEU A 43 -2.65 6.33 -5.55
C LEU A 43 -3.23 5.82 -4.22
N GLU A 44 -4.34 6.40 -3.77
CA GLU A 44 -4.99 6.01 -2.52
C GLU A 44 -5.48 4.56 -2.58
N LEU A 45 -6.05 4.14 -3.71
CA LEU A 45 -6.47 2.76 -3.92
C LEU A 45 -5.28 1.78 -3.88
N GLY A 46 -4.16 2.14 -4.51
CA GLY A 46 -2.92 1.36 -4.44
C GLY A 46 -2.44 1.20 -3.00
N ILE A 47 -2.24 2.32 -2.30
CA ILE A 47 -1.75 2.32 -0.92
C ILE A 47 -2.68 1.53 0.02
N VAL A 48 -4.00 1.74 -0.09
CA VAL A 48 -4.98 1.04 0.75
C VAL A 48 -4.99 -0.45 0.46
N SER A 49 -5.04 -0.86 -0.81
CA SER A 49 -5.05 -2.29 -1.17
C SER A 49 -3.79 -3.01 -0.68
N HIS A 50 -2.61 -2.43 -0.88
CA HIS A 50 -1.34 -2.99 -0.41
C HIS A 50 -1.31 -3.10 1.13
N SER A 51 -1.72 -2.03 1.82
CA SER A 51 -1.74 -1.98 3.30
C SER A 51 -2.72 -2.98 3.91
N VAL A 52 -3.88 -3.24 3.28
CA VAL A 52 -4.82 -4.29 3.72
C VAL A 52 -4.19 -5.67 3.58
N ILE A 53 -3.57 -5.97 2.44
CA ILE A 53 -2.98 -7.28 2.14
C ILE A 53 -1.87 -7.59 3.15
N ILE A 54 -0.94 -6.64 3.35
CA ILE A 54 0.13 -6.75 4.34
C ILE A 54 -0.46 -6.94 5.75
N GLY A 55 -1.42 -6.13 6.15
CA GLY A 55 -2.05 -6.22 7.47
C GLY A 55 -2.73 -7.57 7.70
N LEU A 56 -3.45 -8.08 6.70
CA LEU A 56 -4.10 -9.38 6.77
C LEU A 56 -3.09 -10.52 6.92
N SER A 57 -2.05 -10.51 6.06
CA SER A 57 -0.97 -11.51 6.06
C SER A 57 -0.27 -11.56 7.43
N LEU A 58 -0.01 -10.40 8.03
CA LEU A 58 0.47 -10.29 9.40
C LEU A 58 -0.48 -10.88 10.44
N GLY A 59 -1.76 -10.50 10.40
CA GLY A 59 -2.74 -10.90 11.40
C GLY A 59 -3.02 -12.40 11.41
N VAL A 60 -2.88 -13.05 10.25
CA VAL A 60 -3.02 -14.51 10.15
C VAL A 60 -1.78 -15.23 10.71
N SER A 61 -0.60 -14.60 10.69
CA SER A 61 0.63 -15.22 11.19
C SER A 61 0.55 -15.48 12.69
N GLN A 62 0.77 -16.74 13.10
CA GLN A 62 0.62 -17.19 14.49
C GLN A 62 1.94 -17.31 15.25
N SER A 63 3.09 -17.09 14.59
CA SER A 63 4.42 -17.33 15.18
C SER A 63 5.07 -16.05 15.71
N PRO A 64 5.25 -15.88 17.04
CA PRO A 64 5.80 -14.65 17.61
C PRO A 64 7.23 -14.33 17.14
N CYS A 65 8.00 -15.36 16.80
CA CYS A 65 9.36 -15.24 16.27
C CYS A 65 9.41 -14.60 14.88
N THR A 66 8.33 -14.74 14.09
CA THR A 66 8.19 -14.15 12.75
C THR A 66 7.51 -12.79 12.84
N ILE A 67 6.49 -12.66 13.69
CA ILE A 67 5.70 -11.43 13.86
C ILE A 67 6.56 -10.26 14.36
N ARG A 68 7.45 -10.48 15.34
CA ARG A 68 8.28 -9.42 15.93
C ARG A 68 9.19 -8.68 14.93
N PRO A 69 10.07 -9.36 14.19
CA PRO A 69 10.91 -8.70 13.19
C PRO A 69 10.08 -8.11 12.06
N LEU A 70 8.99 -8.78 11.67
CA LEU A 70 8.13 -8.35 10.58
C LEU A 70 7.34 -7.06 10.92
N ILE A 71 6.83 -6.92 12.16
CA ILE A 71 6.24 -5.65 12.64
C ILE A 71 7.28 -4.52 12.60
N ALA A 72 8.52 -4.80 13.01
CA ALA A 72 9.58 -3.78 12.97
C ALA A 72 9.90 -3.36 11.53
N ALA A 73 10.08 -4.33 10.62
CA ALA A 73 10.33 -4.08 9.20
C ALA A 73 9.18 -3.29 8.56
N LEU A 74 7.93 -3.69 8.82
CA LEU A 74 6.73 -3.04 8.28
C LEU A 74 6.47 -1.67 8.90
N SER A 75 6.84 -1.43 10.15
CA SER A 75 6.76 -0.08 10.74
C SER A 75 7.65 0.91 9.99
N PHE A 76 8.87 0.49 9.62
CA PHE A 76 9.74 1.33 8.79
C PHE A 76 9.20 1.44 7.35
N HIS A 77 8.72 0.34 6.76
CA HIS A 77 8.11 0.39 5.42
C HIS A 77 6.96 1.39 5.35
N GLN A 78 6.00 1.27 6.28
CA GLN A 78 4.84 2.16 6.40
C GLN A 78 5.26 3.61 6.70
N LEU A 79 6.37 3.83 7.43
CA LEU A 79 6.90 5.19 7.62
C LEU A 79 7.30 5.82 6.27
N PHE A 80 8.01 5.07 5.42
CA PHE A 80 8.46 5.58 4.13
C PHE A 80 7.33 5.76 3.13
N GLU A 81 6.36 4.85 3.10
CA GLU A 81 5.14 5.03 2.32
C GLU A 81 4.32 6.25 2.79
N GLY A 82 4.24 6.49 4.10
CA GLY A 82 3.56 7.64 4.68
C GLY A 82 4.25 8.97 4.35
N LEU A 83 5.58 9.00 4.35
CA LEU A 83 6.35 10.17 3.91
C LEU A 83 6.13 10.46 2.42
N ALA A 84 6.09 9.43 1.57
CA ALA A 84 5.80 9.58 0.14
C ALA A 84 4.38 10.12 -0.10
N LEU A 85 3.37 9.58 0.60
CA LEU A 85 1.99 10.08 0.57
C LEU A 85 1.91 11.55 1.01
N GLY A 86 2.60 11.92 2.08
CA GLY A 86 2.69 13.30 2.55
C GLY A 86 3.28 14.25 1.50
N GLY A 87 4.31 13.81 0.77
CA GLY A 87 4.88 14.53 -0.38
C GLY A 87 3.86 14.76 -1.49
N CYS A 88 3.13 13.72 -1.89
CA CYS A 88 2.06 13.81 -2.89
C CYS A 88 0.95 14.80 -2.47
N ILE A 89 0.53 14.74 -1.21
CA ILE A 89 -0.50 15.64 -0.66
C ILE A 89 -0.05 17.11 -0.73
N LEU A 90 1.20 17.38 -0.35
CA LEU A 90 1.77 18.73 -0.43
C LEU A 90 1.85 19.25 -1.87
N GLN A 91 2.19 18.37 -2.83
CA GLN A 91 2.32 18.74 -4.24
C GLN A 91 0.96 18.93 -4.92
N ALA A 92 -0.05 18.14 -4.54
CA ALA A 92 -1.40 18.20 -5.08
C ALA A 92 -2.26 19.37 -4.54
N GLN A 93 -1.77 20.12 -3.54
CA GLN A 93 -2.48 21.25 -2.91
C GLN A 93 -3.93 20.90 -2.52
N LEU A 94 -4.14 19.69 -2.00
CA LEU A 94 -5.47 19.23 -1.59
C LEU A 94 -5.99 20.06 -0.42
N THR A 95 -7.32 20.16 -0.30
CA THR A 95 -7.94 20.81 0.85
C THR A 95 -7.61 20.04 2.13
N SER A 96 -7.52 20.74 3.26
CA SER A 96 -7.14 20.14 4.55
C SER A 96 -8.00 18.94 4.94
N LEU A 97 -9.28 18.92 4.51
CA LEU A 97 -10.18 17.79 4.74
C LEU A 97 -9.77 16.55 3.94
N HIS A 98 -9.48 16.68 2.65
CA HIS A 98 -9.05 15.55 1.83
C HIS A 98 -7.69 15.00 2.29
N SER A 99 -6.75 15.89 2.59
CA SER A 99 -5.44 15.52 3.14
C SER A 99 -5.56 14.74 4.46
N LEU A 100 -6.47 15.18 5.34
CA LEU A 100 -6.75 14.50 6.61
C LEU A 100 -7.38 13.12 6.38
N LEU A 101 -8.36 13.02 5.48
CA LEU A 101 -9.00 11.75 5.16
C LEU A 101 -7.98 10.72 4.63
N MET A 102 -7.13 11.11 3.67
CA MET A 102 -6.10 10.22 3.13
C MET A 102 -5.12 9.74 4.22
N ALA A 103 -4.69 10.65 5.10
CA ALA A 103 -3.82 10.29 6.22
C ALA A 103 -4.50 9.35 7.23
N CYS A 104 -5.78 9.58 7.53
CA CYS A 104 -6.57 8.70 8.40
C CYS A 104 -6.74 7.31 7.81
N PHE A 105 -7.06 7.21 6.51
CA PHE A 105 -7.20 5.93 5.84
C PHE A 105 -5.87 5.17 5.79
N PHE A 106 -4.77 5.84 5.49
CA PHE A 106 -3.44 5.24 5.58
C PHE A 106 -3.16 4.67 6.97
N ALA A 107 -3.47 5.43 8.03
CA ALA A 107 -3.20 5.03 9.40
C ALA A 107 -4.10 3.89 9.92
N ILE A 108 -5.36 3.82 9.49
CA ILE A 108 -6.34 2.84 9.99
C ILE A 108 -6.29 1.52 9.21
N THR A 109 -5.93 1.57 7.93
CA THR A 109 -6.00 0.41 7.03
C THR A 109 -5.15 -0.77 7.51
N THR A 110 -3.88 -0.55 7.86
CA THR A 110 -2.99 -1.64 8.29
C THR A 110 -3.42 -2.26 9.62
N PRO A 111 -3.73 -1.48 10.69
CA PRO A 111 -4.28 -2.05 11.93
C PRO A 111 -5.61 -2.80 11.73
N LEU A 112 -6.49 -2.29 10.86
CA LEU A 112 -7.75 -2.96 10.52
C LEU A 112 -7.48 -4.30 9.81
N GLY A 113 -6.55 -4.34 8.86
CA GLY A 113 -6.11 -5.57 8.20
C GLY A 113 -5.57 -6.60 9.21
N ILE A 114 -4.74 -6.18 10.16
CA ILE A 114 -4.22 -7.04 11.24
C ILE A 114 -5.36 -7.58 12.11
N ALA A 115 -6.32 -6.73 12.51
CA ALA A 115 -7.45 -7.13 13.32
C ALA A 115 -8.32 -8.18 12.60
N VAL A 116 -8.63 -7.95 11.31
CA VAL A 116 -9.38 -8.89 10.47
C VAL A 116 -8.60 -10.21 10.31
N GLY A 117 -7.30 -10.13 9.99
CA GLY A 117 -6.43 -11.30 9.82
C GLY A 117 -6.35 -12.16 11.08
N SER A 118 -6.23 -11.50 12.25
CA SER A 118 -6.26 -12.17 13.55
C SER A 118 -7.61 -12.84 13.82
N GLY A 119 -8.72 -12.21 13.46
CA GLY A 119 -10.07 -12.77 13.63
C GLY A 119 -10.33 -14.01 12.79
N ILE A 120 -9.81 -14.05 11.55
CA ILE A 120 -10.00 -15.18 10.62
C ILE A 120 -8.91 -16.25 10.71
N SER A 121 -7.85 -16.00 11.48
CA SER A 121 -6.66 -16.85 11.58
C SER A 121 -6.93 -18.33 11.91
N ASN A 122 -8.01 -18.62 12.62
CA ASN A 122 -8.36 -19.99 13.04
C ASN A 122 -8.89 -20.87 11.89
N PHE A 123 -9.42 -20.28 10.82
CA PHE A 123 -10.07 -21.00 9.71
C PHE A 123 -9.53 -20.64 8.33
N TYR A 124 -8.73 -19.57 8.23
CA TYR A 124 -8.01 -19.20 7.01
C TYR A 124 -6.64 -19.89 6.93
N ASN A 125 -6.36 -20.57 5.81
CA ASN A 125 -5.05 -21.16 5.54
C ASN A 125 -4.27 -20.29 4.53
N PRO A 126 -3.28 -19.50 4.99
CA PRO A 126 -2.52 -18.59 4.12
C PRO A 126 -1.61 -19.36 3.13
N TYR A 127 -1.28 -20.62 3.40
CA TYR A 127 -0.39 -21.42 2.55
C TYR A 127 -1.12 -22.17 1.44
N SER A 128 -2.42 -21.92 1.24
CA SER A 128 -3.18 -22.58 0.17
C SER A 128 -2.78 -21.99 -1.20
N PRO A 129 -2.69 -22.79 -2.28
CA PRO A 129 -2.31 -22.29 -3.60
C PRO A 129 -3.22 -21.19 -4.15
N ARG A 130 -4.50 -21.18 -3.75
CA ARG A 130 -5.46 -20.14 -4.13
C ARG A 130 -5.24 -18.85 -3.38
N ALA A 131 -5.04 -18.93 -2.06
CA ALA A 131 -4.74 -17.76 -1.23
C ALA A 131 -3.48 -17.03 -1.74
N LEU A 132 -2.40 -17.79 -1.98
CA LEU A 132 -1.15 -17.26 -2.52
C LEU A 132 -1.32 -16.66 -3.92
N ALA A 133 -2.14 -17.28 -4.78
CA ALA A 133 -2.40 -16.74 -6.12
C ALA A 133 -3.15 -15.41 -6.07
N ILE A 134 -4.14 -15.28 -5.18
CA ILE A 134 -4.97 -14.08 -5.07
C ILE A 134 -4.20 -12.96 -4.37
N GLU A 135 -3.48 -13.28 -3.29
CA GLU A 135 -2.54 -12.37 -2.64
C GLU A 135 -1.52 -11.84 -3.64
N GLY A 136 -0.86 -12.73 -4.40
CA GLY A 136 0.13 -12.32 -5.41
C GLY A 136 -0.44 -11.50 -6.56
N ILE A 137 -1.65 -11.79 -7.06
CA ILE A 137 -2.28 -10.99 -8.11
C ILE A 137 -2.61 -9.59 -7.58
N LEU A 138 -3.27 -9.49 -6.44
CA LEU A 138 -3.66 -8.20 -5.87
C LEU A 138 -2.43 -7.36 -5.48
N ASP A 139 -1.42 -7.99 -4.90
CA ASP A 139 -0.18 -7.32 -4.53
C ASP A 139 0.60 -6.86 -5.77
N SER A 140 0.67 -7.66 -6.83
CA SER A 140 1.34 -7.26 -8.08
C SER A 140 0.65 -6.08 -8.79
N ILE A 141 -0.68 -6.04 -8.79
CA ILE A 141 -1.45 -4.92 -9.34
C ILE A 141 -1.17 -3.66 -8.52
N SER A 142 -1.20 -3.79 -7.20
CA SER A 142 -0.96 -2.67 -6.30
C SER A 142 0.47 -2.13 -6.42
N ALA A 143 1.46 -3.01 -6.40
CA ALA A 143 2.87 -2.67 -6.61
C ALA A 143 3.09 -1.98 -7.96
N GLY A 144 2.43 -2.44 -9.04
CA GLY A 144 2.48 -1.78 -10.35
C GLY A 144 1.97 -0.34 -10.32
N ILE A 145 0.86 -0.09 -9.61
CA ILE A 145 0.32 1.27 -9.42
C ILE A 145 1.29 2.13 -8.61
N LEU A 146 1.80 1.63 -7.48
CA LEU A 146 2.74 2.36 -6.63
C LEU A 146 4.04 2.71 -7.35
N VAL A 147 4.57 1.79 -8.16
CA VAL A 147 5.76 2.03 -9.00
C VAL A 147 5.47 3.09 -10.06
N TYR A 148 4.32 3.05 -10.74
CA TYR A 148 3.93 4.08 -11.70
C TYR A 148 3.87 5.46 -11.03
N MET A 149 3.20 5.56 -9.88
CA MET A 149 3.08 6.81 -9.13
C MET A 149 4.46 7.32 -8.67
N ALA A 150 5.34 6.43 -8.19
CA ALA A 150 6.68 6.80 -7.78
C ALA A 150 7.52 7.33 -8.94
N LEU A 151 7.51 6.65 -10.08
CA LEU A 151 8.34 7.02 -11.23
C LEU A 151 7.80 8.25 -11.97
N VAL A 152 6.50 8.25 -12.29
CA VAL A 152 5.89 9.25 -13.18
C VAL A 152 5.45 10.48 -12.41
N ASP A 153 4.80 10.32 -11.26
CA ASP A 153 4.17 11.45 -10.57
C ASP A 153 5.07 12.09 -9.51
N LEU A 154 5.97 11.33 -8.89
CA LEU A 154 6.95 11.86 -7.94
C LEU A 154 8.29 12.18 -8.61
N ILE A 155 8.99 11.16 -9.13
CA ILE A 155 10.36 11.33 -9.63
C ILE A 155 10.39 12.19 -10.89
N ALA A 156 9.58 11.87 -11.91
CA ALA A 156 9.63 12.63 -13.16
C ALA A 156 9.17 14.10 -12.95
N ALA A 157 8.14 14.34 -12.12
CA ALA A 157 7.68 15.69 -11.82
C ALA A 157 8.76 16.56 -11.13
N ASP A 158 9.48 16.00 -10.15
CA ASP A 158 10.52 16.73 -9.42
C ASP A 158 11.81 16.89 -10.24
N PHE A 159 12.24 15.83 -10.94
CA PHE A 159 13.50 15.83 -11.69
C PHE A 159 13.44 16.62 -13.01
N LEU A 160 12.26 16.66 -13.66
CA LEU A 160 12.05 17.45 -14.88
C LEU A 160 11.69 18.91 -14.58
N SER A 161 11.57 19.29 -13.31
CA SER A 161 11.26 20.67 -12.94
C SER A 161 12.39 21.65 -13.34
N LYS A 162 12.01 22.86 -13.76
CA LYS A 162 12.99 23.93 -14.11
C LYS A 162 13.94 24.25 -12.95
N ARG A 163 13.49 24.08 -11.71
CA ARG A 163 14.29 24.26 -10.49
C ARG A 163 15.44 23.26 -10.41
N MET A 164 15.17 22.01 -10.77
CA MET A 164 16.14 20.92 -10.72
C MET A 164 17.15 21.01 -11.86
N SER A 165 16.68 21.30 -13.09
CA SER A 165 17.52 21.43 -14.29
C SER A 165 18.59 22.52 -14.17
N GLY A 166 18.29 23.62 -13.46
CA GLY A 166 19.22 24.74 -13.28
C GLY A 166 20.27 24.56 -12.17
N ASN A 167 20.20 23.48 -11.36
CA ASN A 167 21.08 23.32 -10.21
C ASN A 167 21.63 21.90 -10.10
N VAL A 168 22.82 21.68 -10.67
CA VAL A 168 23.53 20.39 -10.67
C VAL A 168 23.80 19.84 -9.27
N ARG A 169 24.01 20.72 -8.27
CA ARG A 169 24.20 20.27 -6.87
C ARG A 169 22.92 19.65 -6.32
N LEU A 170 21.77 20.25 -6.62
CA LEU A 170 20.47 19.72 -6.20
C LEU A 170 20.17 18.39 -6.91
N GLN A 171 20.49 18.28 -8.20
CA GLN A 171 20.37 17.01 -8.96
C GLN A 171 21.15 15.87 -8.32
N ILE A 172 22.43 16.08 -8.03
CA ILE A 172 23.28 15.05 -7.42
C ILE A 172 22.74 14.64 -6.05
N VAL A 173 22.35 15.60 -5.21
CA VAL A 173 21.81 15.33 -3.87
C VAL A 173 20.53 14.50 -3.96
N SER A 174 19.60 14.83 -4.85
CA SER A 174 18.35 14.07 -4.98
C SER A 174 18.57 12.67 -5.56
N TYR A 175 19.49 12.48 -6.52
CA TYR A 175 19.83 11.13 -6.99
C TYR A 175 20.43 10.28 -5.87
N ILE A 176 21.34 10.84 -5.06
CA ILE A 176 21.91 10.14 -3.90
C ILE A 176 20.79 9.79 -2.90
N ALA A 177 19.89 10.73 -2.59
CA ALA A 177 18.78 10.50 -1.67
C ALA A 177 17.82 9.42 -2.19
N LEU A 178 17.55 9.40 -3.50
CA LEU A 178 16.71 8.40 -4.15
C LEU A 178 17.30 6.99 -4.06
N PHE A 179 18.58 6.83 -4.41
CA PHE A 179 19.25 5.52 -4.29
C PHE A 179 19.41 5.09 -2.83
N PHE A 180 19.63 6.03 -1.91
CA PHE A 180 19.68 5.75 -0.48
C PHE A 180 18.33 5.25 0.04
N GLY A 181 17.21 5.88 -0.35
CA GLY A 181 15.87 5.40 -0.01
C GLY A 181 15.58 4.00 -0.57
N ALA A 182 15.93 3.76 -1.84
CA ALA A 182 15.78 2.43 -2.45
C ALA A 182 16.62 1.36 -1.75
N LEU A 183 17.86 1.70 -1.36
CA LEU A 183 18.74 0.81 -0.59
C LEU A 183 18.14 0.50 0.79
N LEU A 184 17.61 1.50 1.50
CA LEU A 184 16.94 1.28 2.78
C LEU A 184 15.73 0.34 2.64
N MET A 185 14.89 0.53 1.62
CA MET A 185 13.74 -0.36 1.39
C MET A 185 14.20 -1.78 1.09
N SER A 186 15.26 -1.94 0.30
CA SER A 186 15.85 -3.25 -0.02
C SER A 186 16.44 -3.94 1.22
N ILE A 187 17.01 -3.21 2.16
CA ILE A 187 17.54 -3.78 3.41
C ILE A 187 16.39 -4.24 4.31
N LEU A 188 15.30 -3.48 4.40
CA LEU A 188 14.12 -3.88 5.17
C LEU A 188 13.51 -5.19 4.67
N ALA A 189 13.54 -5.40 3.34
CA ALA A 189 13.06 -6.63 2.72
C ALA A 189 13.85 -7.90 3.11
N LEU A 190 15.06 -7.77 3.67
CA LEU A 190 15.81 -8.92 4.21
C LEU A 190 15.27 -9.42 5.56
N TRP A 191 14.51 -8.57 6.25
CA TRP A 191 13.98 -8.83 7.60
C TRP A 191 12.47 -9.06 7.62
N SER A 192 11.80 -8.86 6.48
CA SER A 192 10.40 -9.26 6.25
C SER A 192 10.32 -10.71 5.78
#